data_AF-A0A973I6H6-F1
#
_entry.id   AF-A0A973I6H6-F1
#
_cell.length_a   1.000
_cell.length_b   1.000
_cell.length_c   1.000
_cell.angle_alpha   90.00
_cell.angle_beta   90.00
_cell.angle_gamma   90.00
#
_symmetry.space_group_name_H-M   'P 1'
#
loop_
_entity.id
_entity.type
_entity.pdbx_description
1 polymer ?
#
loop_
_entity_poly.entity_id
_entity_poly.type
_entity_poly.pdbx_seq_one_letter_code
_entity_poly.pdbx_strand_id
1 'polypeptide(L)'
;PAQGKWPCLFTTSDTTGEKDFEEFFTDKETLDMERFENLGIIKNMPEYDAELLALFEDTISQFKQQKSWSKSQIVDLFFKMLPDFGHKETGKYLDSKM
;
A
#
# COMPACT_ATOMS: atom_id res chain seq x y z
N PRO A 1 -21.43 13.12 -30.17
CA PRO A 1 -21.31 11.86 -30.95
C PRO A 1 -22.59 11.57 -31.75
N ALA A 2 -22.47 11.22 -33.04
CA ALA A 2 -23.61 10.99 -33.94
C ALA A 2 -24.54 9.85 -33.49
N GLN A 3 -24.06 8.93 -32.65
CA GLN A 3 -24.83 7.81 -32.09
C GLN A 3 -25.28 8.03 -30.63
N GLY A 4 -25.03 9.20 -30.03
CA GLY A 4 -25.40 9.47 -28.63
C GLY A 4 -24.66 8.63 -27.58
N LYS A 5 -23.53 8.00 -27.94
CA LYS A 5 -22.72 7.15 -27.04
C LYS A 5 -21.44 7.85 -26.58
N TRP A 6 -21.00 7.53 -25.36
CA TRP A 6 -19.68 7.95 -24.87
C TRP A 6 -18.58 7.02 -25.39
N PRO A 7 -17.44 7.57 -25.84
CA PRO A 7 -16.25 6.77 -26.06
C PRO A 7 -15.73 6.30 -24.69
N CYS A 8 -15.57 4.99 -24.54
CA CYS A 8 -15.00 4.39 -23.34
C CYS A 8 -13.71 3.65 -23.72
N LEU A 9 -12.66 3.85 -22.93
CA LEU A 9 -11.41 3.10 -23.02
C LEU A 9 -11.27 2.29 -21.75
N PHE A 10 -11.42 0.97 -21.86
CA PHE A 10 -11.18 0.03 -20.77
C PHE A 10 -9.90 -0.73 -21.05
N THR A 11 -8.91 -0.61 -20.17
CA THR A 11 -7.62 -1.30 -20.28
C THR A 11 -7.49 -2.29 -19.11
N THR A 12 -6.72 -3.35 -19.31
CA THR A 12 -6.40 -4.31 -18.24
C THR A 12 -5.53 -3.65 -17.17
N SER A 13 -5.62 -4.14 -15.94
CA SER A 13 -4.72 -3.78 -14.83
C SER A 13 -3.33 -4.37 -15.12
N ASP A 14 -2.34 -3.50 -15.33
CA ASP A 14 -0.98 -3.87 -15.74
C ASP A 14 0.09 -2.94 -15.15
N THR A 15 -0.27 -2.16 -14.13
CA THR A 15 0.62 -1.21 -13.46
C THR A 15 0.88 -1.62 -12.01
N THR A 16 2.01 -1.19 -11.48
CA THR A 16 2.41 -1.40 -10.08
C THR A 16 1.50 -0.57 -9.17
N GLY A 17 0.92 -1.22 -8.15
CA GLY A 17 0.08 -0.56 -7.14
C GLY A 17 -1.43 -0.71 -7.35
N GLU A 18 -1.87 -1.32 -8.46
CA GLU A 18 -3.27 -1.73 -8.64
C GLU A 18 -3.58 -2.93 -7.72
N LYS A 19 -4.66 -2.83 -6.94
CA LYS A 19 -5.27 -3.95 -6.20
C LYS A 19 -6.54 -4.39 -6.92
N ASP A 20 -6.84 -5.69 -6.89
CA ASP A 20 -8.04 -6.24 -7.53
C ASP A 20 -9.32 -5.90 -6.74
N PHE A 21 -9.20 -5.69 -5.43
CA PHE A 21 -10.26 -5.24 -4.54
C PHE A 21 -9.67 -4.55 -3.31
N GLU A 22 -10.48 -3.73 -2.62
CA GLU A 22 -10.10 -3.07 -1.38
C GLU A 22 -10.78 -3.74 -0.19
N GLU A 23 -10.04 -3.91 0.90
CA GLU A 23 -10.51 -4.46 2.15
C GLU A 23 -10.35 -3.40 3.24
N PHE A 24 -11.36 -3.25 4.09
CA PHE A 24 -11.34 -2.27 5.18
C PHE A 24 -10.78 -2.84 6.48
N PHE A 25 -10.79 -4.16 6.65
CA PHE A 25 -10.26 -4.87 7.81
C PHE A 25 -9.83 -6.29 7.42
N THR A 26 -9.01 -6.92 8.26
CA THR A 26 -8.55 -8.32 8.11
C THR A 26 -9.20 -9.25 9.12
N ASP A 27 -9.14 -10.56 8.89
CA ASP A 27 -9.65 -11.59 9.81
C ASP A 27 -8.95 -11.61 11.18
N LYS A 28 -7.79 -10.95 11.30
CA LYS A 28 -7.00 -10.87 12.55
C LYS A 28 -7.40 -9.67 13.42
N GLU A 29 -8.16 -8.72 12.89
CA GLU A 29 -8.52 -7.50 13.61
C GLU A 29 -9.77 -7.68 14.46
N THR A 30 -9.78 -7.04 15.63
CA THR A 30 -10.96 -7.05 16.51
C THR A 30 -11.90 -5.92 16.10
N LEU A 31 -13.15 -6.27 15.78
CA LEU A 31 -14.17 -5.34 15.30
C LEU A 31 -15.28 -5.15 16.34
N ASP A 32 -15.78 -3.92 16.39
CA ASP A 32 -17.01 -3.55 17.10
C ASP A 32 -17.98 -2.96 16.08
N MET A 33 -18.91 -3.82 15.65
CA MET A 33 -19.94 -3.50 14.66
C MET A 33 -21.28 -3.14 15.32
N GLU A 34 -21.39 -3.26 16.64
CA GLU A 34 -22.64 -3.04 17.37
C GLU A 34 -22.78 -1.61 17.88
N ARG A 35 -21.65 -0.92 18.10
CA ARG A 35 -21.66 0.44 18.68
C ARG A 35 -22.36 1.48 17.80
N PHE A 36 -22.38 1.30 16.49
CA PHE A 36 -23.02 2.21 15.55
C PHE A 36 -23.72 1.42 14.43
N GLU A 37 -24.88 1.91 13.98
CA GLU A 37 -25.68 1.24 12.94
C GLU A 37 -24.98 1.14 11.58
N ASN A 38 -24.22 2.17 11.21
CA ASN A 38 -23.60 2.29 9.88
C ASN A 38 -22.06 2.37 9.89
N LEU A 39 -21.42 2.21 11.07
CA LEU A 39 -19.97 2.36 11.23
C LEU A 39 -19.39 1.16 11.99
N GLY A 40 -18.44 0.46 11.36
CA GLY A 40 -17.60 -0.51 12.04
C GLY A 40 -16.40 0.17 12.71
N ILE A 41 -16.03 -0.29 13.91
CA ILE A 41 -14.86 0.21 14.63
C ILE A 41 -13.81 -0.90 14.70
N ILE A 42 -12.62 -0.62 14.18
CA ILE A 42 -11.45 -1.48 14.36
C ILE A 42 -10.79 -1.13 15.70
N LYS A 43 -10.70 -2.10 16.61
CA LYS A 43 -10.00 -1.95 17.88
C LYS A 43 -8.51 -2.20 17.64
N ASN A 44 -7.82 -1.15 17.24
CA ASN A 44 -6.37 -1.23 17.07
C ASN A 44 -5.66 -1.03 18.41
N MET A 45 -4.79 -1.97 18.79
CA MET A 45 -3.83 -1.76 19.86
C MET A 45 -2.48 -1.46 19.23
N PRO A 46 -1.74 -0.44 19.71
CA PRO A 46 -0.42 -0.14 19.16
C PRO A 46 0.56 -1.26 19.49
N GLU A 47 0.72 -2.20 18.58
CA GLU A 47 1.77 -3.20 18.58
C GLU A 47 2.82 -2.78 17.57
N TYR A 48 4.04 -2.54 18.04
CA TYR A 48 5.16 -2.19 17.20
C TYR A 48 6.45 -2.76 17.78
N ASP A 49 7.40 -3.03 16.89
CA ASP A 49 8.75 -3.43 17.27
C ASP A 49 9.66 -2.20 17.24
N ALA A 50 10.14 -1.78 18.40
CA ALA A 50 11.00 -0.61 18.55
C ALA A 50 12.34 -0.78 17.81
N GLU A 51 12.87 -2.00 17.70
CA GLU A 51 14.11 -2.26 16.97
C GLU A 51 13.90 -2.11 15.46
N LEU A 52 12.76 -2.57 14.95
CA LEU A 52 12.39 -2.37 13.54
C LEU A 52 12.18 -0.89 13.21
N LEU A 53 11.56 -0.12 14.11
CA LEU A 53 11.40 1.33 13.93
C LEU A 53 12.76 2.03 13.89
N ALA A 54 13.64 1.76 14.85
CA ALA A 54 14.98 2.33 14.88
C ALA A 54 15.78 1.97 13.61
N LEU A 55 15.72 0.71 13.19
CA LEU A 55 16.33 0.26 11.93
C LEU A 55 15.82 1.06 10.73
N PHE A 56 14.51 1.26 10.63
CA PHE A 56 13.91 1.98 9.51
C PHE A 56 14.39 3.43 9.48
N GLU A 57 14.34 4.11 10.62
CA GLU A 57 14.80 5.50 10.77
C GLU A 57 16.27 5.65 10.41
N ASP A 58 17.13 4.78 10.94
CA ASP A 58 18.57 4.79 10.68
C ASP A 58 18.87 4.54 9.20
N THR A 59 18.22 3.55 8.59
CA THR A 59 18.41 3.21 7.18
C THR A 59 18.00 4.37 6.27
N ILE A 60 16.84 4.99 6.53
CA ILE A 60 16.37 6.17 5.78
C ILE A 60 17.29 7.37 6.00
N SER A 61 17.78 7.57 7.22
CA SER A 61 18.74 8.64 7.54
C SER A 61 20.03 8.47 6.74
N GLN A 62 20.56 7.24 6.66
CA GLN A 62 21.75 6.94 5.85
C GLN A 62 21.53 7.21 4.36
N PHE A 63 20.39 6.80 3.79
CA PHE A 63 20.05 7.09 2.39
C PHE A 63 20.01 8.60 2.13
N LYS A 64 19.39 9.37 3.03
CA LYS A 64 19.33 10.84 2.94
C LYS A 64 20.71 11.48 3.03
N GLN A 65 21.57 11.01 3.93
CA GLN A 65 22.95 11.49 4.08
C GLN A 65 23.80 11.21 2.84
N GLN A 66 23.68 10.01 2.28
CA GLN A 66 24.36 9.60 1.05
C GLN A 66 23.77 10.27 -0.20
N LYS A 67 22.54 10.80 -0.12
CA LYS A 67 21.76 11.36 -1.24
C LYS A 67 21.59 10.37 -2.39
N SER A 68 21.57 9.08 -2.07
CA SER A 68 21.51 8.00 -3.06
C SER A 68 20.82 6.79 -2.46
N TRP A 69 19.89 6.21 -3.22
CA TRP A 69 19.23 4.93 -2.93
C TRP A 69 18.59 4.41 -4.21
N SER A 70 18.42 3.10 -4.30
CA SER A 70 17.61 2.45 -5.33
C SER A 70 16.17 2.25 -4.85
N LYS A 71 15.24 2.05 -5.79
CA LYS A 71 13.89 1.62 -5.47
C LYS A 71 13.88 0.28 -4.74
N SER A 72 14.72 -0.68 -5.16
CA SER A 72 14.79 -2.00 -4.54
C SER A 72 15.16 -1.92 -3.06
N GLN A 73 16.10 -1.04 -2.68
CA GLN A 73 16.47 -0.85 -1.28
C GLN A 73 15.30 -0.38 -0.41
N ILE A 74 14.44 0.49 -0.94
CA ILE A 74 13.22 0.92 -0.24
C ILE A 74 12.24 -0.24 -0.15
N VAL A 75 12.00 -0.95 -1.25
CA VAL A 75 11.07 -2.08 -1.30
C VAL A 75 11.50 -3.19 -0.32
N ASP A 76 12.79 -3.53 -0.27
CA ASP A 76 13.35 -4.52 0.66
C ASP A 76 13.17 -4.08 2.12
N LEU A 77 13.34 -2.79 2.40
CA LEU A 77 13.09 -2.23 3.74
C LEU A 77 11.60 -2.37 4.12
N PHE A 78 10.67 -2.14 3.18
CA PHE A 78 9.24 -2.33 3.42
C PHE A 78 8.89 -3.80 3.66
N PHE A 79 9.45 -4.74 2.88
CA PHE A 79 9.27 -6.18 3.13
C PHE A 79 9.75 -6.60 4.52
N LYS A 80 10.83 -5.97 5.03
CA LYS A 80 11.31 -6.22 6.38
C LYS A 80 10.38 -5.65 7.46
N MET A 81 9.80 -4.48 7.24
CA MET A 81 8.87 -3.86 8.19
C MET A 81 7.50 -4.52 8.20
N LEU A 82 7.05 -4.99 7.04
CA LEU A 82 5.71 -5.48 6.80
C LEU A 82 5.80 -6.83 6.08
N PRO A 83 5.89 -7.96 6.81
CA PRO A 83 6.05 -9.28 6.21
C PRO A 83 4.92 -9.67 5.23
N ASP A 84 3.71 -9.17 5.48
CA ASP A 84 2.52 -9.40 4.65
C ASP A 84 2.39 -8.36 3.50
N PHE A 85 3.42 -7.56 3.23
CA PHE A 85 3.40 -6.55 2.18
C PHE A 85 3.42 -7.19 0.79
N GLY A 86 2.26 -7.31 0.16
CA GLY A 86 2.09 -7.89 -1.18
C GLY A 86 2.51 -6.97 -2.34
N HIS A 87 3.72 -6.41 -2.32
CA HIS A 87 4.21 -5.55 -3.41
C HIS A 87 4.47 -6.34 -4.70
N LYS A 88 3.74 -5.98 -5.76
CA LYS A 88 3.91 -6.56 -7.10
C LYS A 88 4.51 -5.53 -8.05
N GLU A 89 5.78 -5.71 -8.38
CA GLU A 89 6.48 -4.85 -9.33
C GLU A 89 6.20 -5.29 -10.78
N THR A 90 5.55 -4.43 -11.57
CA THR A 90 5.25 -4.68 -12.99
C THR A 90 6.14 -3.90 -13.95
N GLY A 91 6.94 -2.94 -13.42
CA GLY A 91 7.77 -2.04 -14.23
C GLY A 91 7.01 -0.92 -14.95
N LYS A 92 5.67 -0.91 -14.87
CA LYS A 92 4.80 0.19 -15.34
C LYS A 92 4.15 0.87 -14.15
N TYR A 93 4.08 2.19 -14.16
CA TYR A 93 3.46 2.96 -13.08
C TYR A 93 2.11 3.48 -13.50
N LEU A 94 1.21 3.69 -12.54
CA LEU A 94 -0.12 4.23 -12.79
C LEU A 94 -0.06 5.59 -13.50
N ASP A 95 0.92 6.43 -13.16
CA ASP A 95 1.20 7.71 -13.82
C ASP A 95 1.55 7.58 -15.31
N SER A 96 1.92 6.39 -15.78
CA SER A 96 2.18 6.13 -17.20
C SER A 96 0.89 5.80 -17.98
N LYS A 97 -0.23 5.63 -17.28
CA LYS A 97 -1.53 5.20 -17.83
C LYS A 97 -2.58 6.33 -17.81
N MET A 98 -2.38 7.36 -16.99
CA MET A 98 -3.18 8.60 -16.96
C MET A 98 -2.51 9.71 -17.76
#